data_AF-A0A1Y6GRK4-F1
#
_entry.id   AF-A0A1Y6GRK4-F1
#
_cell.length_a   1.000
_cell.length_b   1.000
_cell.length_c   1.000
_cell.angle_alpha   90.00
_cell.angle_beta   90.00
_cell.angle_gamma   90.00
#
_symmetry.space_group_name_H-M   'P 1'
#
loop_
_entity.id
_entity.type
_entity.pdbx_description
1 polymer ?
#
loop_
_entity_poly.entity_id
_entity_poly.type
_entity_poly.pdbx_seq_one_letter_code
_entity_poly.pdbx_strand_id
1 'polypeptide(L)'
;MCAHVIVTADGAVQRVDPMSDRDECAAGLLPDNADLVQAVSTTVLQWRFVPAAMCTFAPGVAQPAALDDCTGADRQDPVPVTLSFAFTFEVRQGKVSVRTGKVAR
;
A
#
# COMPACT_ATOMS: atom_id res chain seq x y z
N MET A 1 -1.85 7.96 -11.27
CA MET A 1 -0.44 7.63 -10.95
C MET A 1 -0.41 6.43 -10.04
N CYS A 2 0.71 5.73 -9.93
CA CYS A 2 0.84 4.61 -9.00
C CYS A 2 2.13 4.75 -8.17
N ALA A 3 2.16 4.08 -7.03
CA ALA A 3 3.34 4.01 -6.18
C ALA A 3 3.44 2.68 -5.44
N HIS A 4 4.69 2.22 -5.26
CA HIS A 4 5.03 1.25 -4.25
C HIS A 4 5.13 1.94 -2.89
N VAL A 5 4.43 1.38 -1.91
CA VAL A 5 4.44 1.81 -0.52
C VAL A 5 5.18 0.74 0.27
N ILE A 6 6.38 1.09 0.72
CA ILE A 6 7.27 0.20 1.46
C ILE A 6 6.95 0.36 2.94
N VAL A 7 6.44 -0.72 3.55
CA VAL A 7 5.96 -0.75 4.93
C VAL A 7 6.92 -1.56 5.78
N THR A 8 7.30 -1.02 6.93
CA THR A 8 8.15 -1.69 7.92
C THR A 8 7.39 -2.81 8.64
N ALA A 9 8.12 -3.66 9.35
CA ALA A 9 7.52 -4.74 10.14
C ALA A 9 6.56 -4.23 11.24
N ASP A 10 6.72 -3.01 11.75
CA ASP A 10 5.81 -2.39 12.72
C ASP A 10 4.64 -1.62 12.07
N GLY A 11 4.52 -1.67 10.75
CA GLY A 11 3.41 -1.08 10.00
C GLY A 11 3.57 0.40 9.64
N ALA A 12 4.74 1.00 9.86
CA ALA A 12 5.00 2.37 9.40
C ALA A 12 5.36 2.38 7.90
N VAL A 13 4.95 3.42 7.17
CA VAL A 13 5.47 3.63 5.82
C VAL A 13 6.89 4.18 5.91
N GLN A 14 7.85 3.43 5.39
CA GLN A 14 9.25 3.85 5.32
C GLN A 14 9.53 4.70 4.08
N ARG A 15 8.92 4.32 2.95
CA ARG A 15 9.20 4.95 1.66
C ARG A 15 8.03 4.79 0.69
N VAL A 16 7.94 5.75 -0.23
CA VAL A 16 6.96 5.77 -1.33
C VAL A 16 7.73 5.93 -2.63
N ASP A 17 7.76 4.89 -3.45
CA ASP A 17 8.49 4.85 -4.71
C ASP A 17 7.48 4.94 -5.88
N PRO A 18 7.47 6.02 -6.69
CA PRO A 18 6.60 6.11 -7.86
C PRO A 18 6.83 4.97 -8.84
N MET A 19 5.76 4.43 -9.42
CA MET A 19 5.83 3.37 -10.43
C MET A 19 5.72 3.97 -11.83
N SER A 20 6.50 3.41 -12.76
CA SER A 20 6.57 3.84 -14.16
C SER A 20 6.57 2.68 -15.16
N ASP A 21 6.48 1.46 -14.66
CA ASP A 21 6.59 0.21 -15.42
C ASP A 21 5.27 -0.23 -16.07
N ARG A 22 4.20 0.57 -15.91
CA ARG A 22 2.85 0.27 -16.42
C ARG A 22 2.20 1.50 -17.05
N ASP A 23 1.46 1.29 -18.12
CA ASP A 23 0.78 2.34 -18.87
C ASP A 23 -0.24 3.10 -18.00
N GLU A 24 -0.99 2.40 -17.15
CA GLU A 24 -1.95 3.04 -16.22
C GLU A 24 -1.28 3.96 -15.18
N CYS A 25 0.05 3.84 -15.01
CA CYS A 25 0.84 4.62 -14.07
C CYS A 25 1.55 5.82 -14.73
N ALA A 26 1.54 5.93 -16.06
CA ALA A 26 2.27 6.94 -16.84
C ALA A 26 1.97 8.40 -16.44
N ALA A 27 0.77 8.68 -15.90
CA ALA A 27 0.42 10.00 -15.40
C ALA A 27 1.40 10.53 -14.32
N GLY A 28 2.06 9.64 -13.57
CA GLY A 28 3.08 10.02 -12.58
C GLY A 28 4.42 10.48 -13.17
N LEU A 29 4.63 10.29 -14.48
CA LEU A 29 5.84 10.72 -15.20
C LEU A 29 5.70 12.10 -15.83
N LEU A 30 4.48 12.63 -15.92
CA LEU A 30 4.21 13.92 -16.54
C LEU A 30 4.71 15.05 -15.61
N PRO A 31 5.58 15.96 -16.09
CA PRO A 31 6.08 17.08 -15.28
C PRO A 31 4.96 17.95 -14.70
N ASP A 32 3.87 18.12 -15.45
CA ASP A 32 2.68 18.88 -15.05
C ASP A 32 1.98 18.30 -13.81
N ASN A 33 2.25 17.03 -13.45
CA ASN A 33 1.69 16.36 -12.28
C ASN A 33 2.71 16.22 -11.13
N ALA A 34 3.86 16.88 -11.20
CA ALA A 34 4.92 16.72 -10.20
C ALA A 34 4.48 17.11 -8.78
N ASP A 35 3.61 18.12 -8.66
CA ASP A 35 2.99 18.54 -7.41
C ASP A 35 2.05 17.46 -6.84
N LEU A 36 1.27 16.79 -7.70
CA LEU A 36 0.41 15.68 -7.31
C LEU A 36 1.24 14.49 -6.82
N VAL A 37 2.33 14.15 -7.51
CA VAL A 37 3.25 13.09 -7.08
C VAL A 37 3.84 13.42 -5.70
N GLN A 38 4.31 14.65 -5.51
CA GLN A 38 4.84 15.10 -4.22
C GLN A 38 3.77 15.04 -3.12
N ALA A 39 2.53 15.43 -3.42
CA ALA A 39 1.42 15.39 -2.47
C ALA A 39 1.08 13.95 -2.05
N VAL A 40 1.06 13.00 -2.99
CA VAL A 40 0.89 11.57 -2.67
C VAL A 40 2.01 11.11 -1.76
N SER A 41 3.27 11.28 -2.17
CA SER A 41 4.42 10.77 -1.42
C SER A 41 4.45 11.34 0.00
N THR A 42 4.25 12.65 0.16
CA THR A 42 4.24 13.32 1.46
C THR A 42 3.12 12.80 2.37
N THR A 43 1.92 12.61 1.81
CA THR A 43 0.76 12.15 2.58
C THR A 43 0.88 10.68 2.96
N VAL A 44 1.26 9.83 2.01
CA VAL A 44 1.35 8.38 2.22
C VAL A 44 2.48 8.02 3.17
N LEU A 45 3.57 8.79 3.22
CA LEU A 45 4.63 8.63 4.23
C LEU A 45 4.12 8.74 5.67
N GLN A 46 2.98 9.40 5.90
CA GLN A 46 2.39 9.55 7.23
C GLN A 46 1.41 8.42 7.58
N TRP A 47 1.14 7.49 6.66
CA TRP A 47 0.22 6.39 6.92
C TRP A 47 0.80 5.37 7.89
N ARG A 48 -0.13 4.69 8.59
CA ARG A 48 0.17 3.55 9.46
C ARG A 48 -0.73 2.39 9.05
N PHE A 49 -0.11 1.24 8.84
CA PHE A 49 -0.77 -0.02 8.53
C PHE A 49 -0.81 -0.90 9.78
N VAL A 50 -1.77 -1.81 9.82
CA VAL A 50 -1.67 -2.97 10.70
C VAL A 50 -0.50 -3.82 10.17
N PRO A 51 0.46 -4.20 11.03
CA PRO A 51 1.57 -5.07 10.63
C PRO A 51 1.10 -6.33 9.93
N ALA A 52 1.72 -6.65 8.80
CA ALA A 52 1.64 -7.99 8.25
C ALA A 52 2.47 -8.92 9.15
N ALA A 53 2.05 -10.19 9.26
CA ALA A 53 2.75 -11.17 10.08
C ALA A 53 2.83 -12.53 9.39
N MET A 54 3.91 -13.25 9.65
CA MET A 54 4.01 -14.69 9.39
C MET A 54 3.54 -15.43 10.64
N CYS A 55 2.57 -16.32 10.47
CA CYS A 55 1.92 -16.99 11.59
C CYS A 55 2.23 -18.48 11.57
N THR A 56 2.81 -18.97 12.66
CA THR A 56 3.19 -20.37 12.83
C THR A 56 2.17 -21.04 13.75
N PHE A 57 1.54 -22.11 13.29
CA PHE A 57 0.52 -22.85 14.03
C PHE A 57 1.06 -24.22 14.44
N ALA A 58 0.56 -24.73 15.57
CA ALA A 58 0.88 -26.07 16.03
C ALA A 58 0.44 -27.13 15.00
N PRO A 59 1.13 -28.29 14.93
CA PRO A 59 0.71 -29.41 14.10
C PRO A 59 -0.72 -29.85 14.42
N GLY A 60 -1.54 -30.06 13.39
CA GLY A 60 -2.93 -30.51 13.54
C GLY A 60 -3.95 -29.39 13.77
N VAL A 61 -3.53 -28.12 13.89
CA VAL A 61 -4.44 -26.98 13.86
C VAL A 61 -4.92 -26.76 12.42
N ALA A 62 -6.23 -26.62 12.25
CA ALA A 62 -6.80 -26.31 10.94
C ALA A 62 -6.39 -24.91 10.49
N GLN A 63 -6.06 -24.76 9.21
CA GLN A 63 -5.74 -23.46 8.65
C GLN A 63 -6.96 -22.52 8.75
N PRO A 64 -6.78 -21.26 9.16
CA PRO A 64 -7.85 -20.28 9.19
C PRO A 64 -8.47 -20.07 7.80
N ALA A 65 -9.79 -19.84 7.75
CA ALA A 65 -10.49 -19.57 6.50
C ALA A 65 -10.07 -18.22 5.89
N ALA A 66 -9.74 -17.25 6.74
CA ALA A 66 -9.15 -15.98 6.35
C ALA A 66 -7.62 -16.09 6.47
N LEU A 67 -6.91 -15.94 5.35
CA LEU A 67 -5.44 -16.15 5.32
C LEU A 67 -4.64 -15.07 6.07
N ASP A 68 -5.29 -13.99 6.47
CA ASP A 68 -4.78 -12.91 7.31
C ASP A 68 -5.17 -13.05 8.79
N ASP A 69 -5.92 -14.08 9.17
CA ASP A 69 -6.26 -14.37 10.56
C ASP A 69 -5.16 -15.21 11.23
N CYS A 70 -4.51 -14.62 12.23
CA CYS A 70 -3.46 -15.26 13.01
C CYS A 70 -3.94 -15.74 14.39
N THR A 71 -5.25 -15.76 14.62
CA THR A 71 -5.83 -16.24 15.88
C THR A 71 -5.47 -17.71 16.10
N GLY A 72 -4.88 -18.02 17.25
CA GLY A 72 -4.47 -19.38 17.61
C GLY A 72 -3.09 -19.81 17.08
N ALA A 73 -2.32 -18.89 16.49
CA ALA A 73 -0.92 -19.14 16.16
C ALA A 73 -0.04 -19.19 17.42
N ASP A 74 0.91 -20.13 17.47
CA ASP A 74 1.92 -20.23 18.53
C ASP A 74 2.93 -19.07 18.46
N ARG A 75 3.18 -18.56 17.24
CA ARG A 75 4.06 -17.43 16.99
C ARG A 75 3.54 -16.57 15.86
N GLN A 76 3.66 -15.26 16.04
CA GLN A 76 3.36 -14.25 15.02
C GLN A 76 4.60 -13.36 14.87
N ASP A 77 5.26 -13.45 13.72
CA ASP A 77 6.47 -12.68 13.41
C ASP A 77 6.10 -11.54 12.44
N PRO A 78 6.17 -10.27 12.86
CA PRO A 78 5.86 -9.15 11.97
C PRO A 78 6.86 -9.10 10.80
N VAL A 79 6.35 -8.85 9.59
CA VAL A 79 7.16 -8.83 8.36
C VAL A 79 6.96 -7.53 7.58
N PRO A 80 8.04 -6.93 7.04
CA PRO A 80 7.92 -5.79 6.15
C PRO A 80 7.31 -6.23 4.81
N VAL A 81 6.52 -5.36 4.20
CA VAL A 81 5.83 -5.62 2.92
C VAL A 81 5.90 -4.42 2.00
N THR A 82 5.82 -4.67 0.70
CA THR A 82 5.64 -3.64 -0.32
C THR A 82 4.24 -3.77 -0.90
N LEU A 83 3.46 -2.69 -0.84
CA LEU A 83 2.11 -2.62 -1.36
C LEU A 83 2.08 -1.72 -2.59
N SER A 84 1.25 -2.04 -3.58
CA SER A 84 1.06 -1.20 -4.77
C SER A 84 -0.28 -0.49 -4.72
N PHE A 85 -0.26 0.84 -4.88
CA PHE A 85 -1.44 1.68 -4.88
C PHE A 85 -1.57 2.47 -6.17
N ALA A 86 -2.81 2.64 -6.64
CA ALA A 86 -3.16 3.58 -7.69
C ALA A 86 -3.91 4.78 -7.10
N PHE A 87 -3.52 5.99 -7.53
CA PHE A 87 -4.14 7.25 -7.13
C PHE A 87 -4.72 7.93 -8.37
N THR A 88 -6.01 8.26 -8.28
CA THR A 88 -6.75 9.02 -9.29
C THR A 88 -7.17 10.36 -8.72
N PHE A 89 -6.84 11.42 -9.44
CA PHE A 89 -7.18 12.79 -9.09
C PHE A 89 -8.34 13.26 -9.96
N GLU A 90 -9.36 13.84 -9.35
CA GLU A 90 -10.53 14.36 -10.05
C GLU A 90 -10.88 15.76 -9.53
N VAL A 91 -11.07 16.72 -10.44
CA VAL A 91 -11.68 18.02 -10.14
C VAL A 91 -13.16 17.95 -10.51
N ARG A 92 -14.05 17.97 -9.51
CA ARG A 92 -15.50 17.92 -9.69
C ARG A 92 -16.13 19.25 -9.30
N GLN A 93 -16.73 19.96 -10.26
CA GLN A 93 -17.41 21.25 -10.01
C GLN A 93 -16.55 22.27 -9.24
N GLY A 94 -15.24 22.33 -9.54
CA GLY A 94 -14.28 23.18 -8.83
C GLY A 94 -13.80 22.66 -7.46
N LYS A 95 -14.25 21.48 -7.01
CA LYS A 95 -13.77 20.80 -5.81
C LYS A 95 -12.77 19.70 -6.18
N VAL A 96 -11.62 19.69 -5.53
CA VAL A 96 -10.58 18.66 -5.71
C VAL A 96 -10.90 17.45 -4.83
N SER A 97 -10.82 16.25 -5.39
CA SER A 97 -10.96 14.98 -4.67
C SER A 97 -9.94 13.96 -5.16
N VAL A 98 -9.47 13.10 -4.26
CA VAL A 98 -8.50 12.03 -4.56
C VAL A 98 -9.11 10.69 -4.19
N ARG A 99 -8.97 9.70 -5.08
CA ARG A 99 -9.43 8.32 -4.84
C ARG A 99 -8.25 7.36 -4.93
N THR A 100 -8.27 6.35 -4.07
CA THR A 100 -7.29 5.25 -4.07
C THR A 100 -7.92 3.98 -4.63
N GLY A 101 -7.17 3.24 -5.45
CA GLY A 101 -7.58 1.94 -6.00
C GLY A 101 -6.46 0.90 -5.90
N LYS A 102 -6.81 -0.36 -6.14
CA LYS A 102 -5.83 -1.46 -6.25
C LYS A 102 -5.27 -1.51 -7.68
N VAL A 103 -3.96 -1.66 -7.80
CA VAL A 103 -3.31 -1.96 -9.08
C VAL A 103 -3.53 -3.44 -9.40
N ALA A 104 -3.90 -3.78 -10.64
CA ALA A 104 -4.00 -5.19 -11.05
C ALA A 104 -2.62 -5.85 -10.95
N ARG A 105 -2.54 -7.10 -10.49
CA ARG A 105 -1.25 -7.74 -10.21
C ARG A 105 -0.50 -8.06 -11.50
#